data_AF-A0A7C8F099-F1
#
_entry.id   AF-A0A7C8F099-F1
#
_cell.length_a   1.000
_cell.length_b   1.000
_cell.length_c   1.000
_cell.angle_alpha   90.00
_cell.angle_beta   90.00
_cell.angle_gamma   90.00
#
_symmetry.space_group_name_H-M   'P 1'
#
loop_
_entity.id
_entity.type
_entity.pdbx_description
1 polymer ?
#
loop_
_entity_poly.entity_id
_entity_poly.type
_entity_poly.pdbx_seq_one_letter_code
_entity_poly.pdbx_strand_id
1 'polypeptide(L)'
;MRKSTALILALSVFIAASCVNESYAWKPSPPPPPPITIPTPPPPPPPPVIPLPPFQINNASFLKHPGTSIESARSTGCISNSDVLQIRGTNVNLAKSFNVDGGQVTAARLPGTSDCNLNNCFALSVTTVPGTSPGQRTVALTAIDGRVIRTNFQVTPAGNRCDVPAPNVPGVPVTQQIPPPPMQLPPIKTPPPIQLPPIKTPPPIVLPLPPPAPRKCTTGCDVNRNDRALIFLNNTAAAGDRNYQLLYQFLERSGKAVVSAELGPMYKNIIALEGANATSGNFKQRLAELENDPKVKAIDLVISLHGNPNNILFQDTEMPVSNLAADITNERVRTCRGDQACINQKKQKLRVVYSAACFGESHLDGWLAAGFDAAAGSHDVHTDSAASFPTFMNTWRSGYSFAESVNRANSADRQRKYDAWARSINRDWSSANSQKSVKGNSNVDPGRLMIWTK
;
A
#
# COMPACT_ATOMS: atom_id res chain seq x y z
N MET A 1 1.24 15.47 24.39
CA MET A 1 1.40 14.54 23.24
C MET A 1 1.78 15.29 21.95
N ARG A 2 2.96 15.96 21.88
CA ARG A 2 3.39 16.76 20.70
C ARG A 2 4.81 16.47 20.19
N LYS A 3 5.50 15.43 20.70
CA LYS A 3 6.91 15.16 20.37
C LYS A 3 7.16 13.96 19.45
N SER A 4 6.16 13.16 19.12
CA SER A 4 6.35 11.91 18.36
C SER A 4 6.20 12.03 16.84
N THR A 5 5.67 13.13 16.31
CA THR A 5 5.45 13.30 14.86
C THR A 5 6.67 13.83 14.11
N ALA A 6 7.60 14.50 14.79
CA ALA A 6 8.75 15.15 14.15
C ALA A 6 9.87 14.17 13.75
N LEU A 7 9.95 13.00 14.39
CA LEU A 7 11.07 12.07 14.21
C LEU A 7 10.93 11.13 13.00
N ILE A 8 9.71 10.95 12.47
CA ILE A 8 9.45 10.11 11.29
C ILE A 8 9.80 10.86 9.97
N LEU A 9 9.94 12.19 10.01
CA LEU A 9 10.21 13.03 8.84
C LEU A 9 11.70 13.16 8.47
N ALA A 10 12.63 12.79 9.35
CA ALA A 10 14.06 13.07 9.18
C ALA A 10 14.85 11.97 8.42
N LEU A 11 14.23 10.83 8.11
CA LEU A 11 14.96 9.66 7.62
C LEU A 11 14.32 9.06 6.35
N SER A 12 14.30 9.79 5.23
CA SER A 12 14.24 9.26 3.85
C SER A 12 14.24 10.40 2.82
N VAL A 13 15.41 10.72 2.27
CA VAL A 13 15.54 11.57 1.07
C VAL A 13 15.42 10.66 -0.15
N PHE A 14 14.19 10.30 -0.51
CA PHE A 14 13.90 9.76 -1.84
C PHE A 14 12.55 10.30 -2.27
N ILE A 15 12.54 10.92 -3.43
CA ILE A 15 11.35 11.41 -4.11
C ILE A 15 11.49 10.91 -5.53
N ALA A 16 10.46 10.29 -6.07
CA ALA A 16 10.42 10.03 -7.48
C ALA A 16 9.00 9.79 -7.96
N ALA A 17 8.88 9.92 -9.26
CA ALA A 17 7.66 9.80 -10.00
C ALA A 17 7.03 8.41 -9.84
N SER A 18 5.73 8.36 -9.55
CA SER A 18 4.93 7.14 -9.61
C SER A 18 4.48 6.84 -11.04
N CYS A 19 5.38 6.86 -12.02
CA CYS A 19 5.05 6.59 -13.42
C CYS A 19 5.78 5.36 -13.95
N VAL A 20 5.09 4.58 -14.78
CA VAL A 20 5.67 3.46 -15.53
C VAL A 20 5.84 3.97 -16.95
N ASN A 21 7.07 4.18 -17.41
CA ASN A 21 7.35 4.40 -18.84
C ASN A 21 7.93 3.15 -19.51
N GLU A 22 7.72 1.97 -18.90
CA GLU A 22 8.02 0.71 -19.54
C GLU A 22 6.81 0.31 -20.39
N SER A 23 7.01 0.33 -21.70
CA SER A 23 6.12 -0.28 -22.68
C SER A 23 6.15 -1.80 -22.50
N TYR A 24 5.53 -2.31 -21.43
CA TYR A 24 5.17 -3.72 -21.37
C TYR A 24 4.07 -3.93 -22.41
N ALA A 25 4.40 -4.65 -23.47
CA ALA A 25 3.42 -5.17 -24.40
C ALA A 25 2.48 -6.14 -23.66
N TRP A 26 1.42 -5.58 -23.06
CA TRP A 26 0.34 -6.36 -22.48
C TRP A 26 -0.41 -7.04 -23.64
N LYS A 27 -0.45 -8.38 -23.63
CA LYS A 27 -1.22 -9.16 -24.59
C LYS A 27 -2.72 -8.94 -24.31
N PRO A 28 -3.51 -8.46 -25.27
CA PRO A 28 -4.94 -8.29 -25.08
C PRO A 28 -5.60 -9.64 -24.78
N SER A 29 -6.44 -9.66 -23.75
CA SER A 29 -7.34 -10.78 -23.47
C SER A 29 -8.25 -11.03 -24.69
N PRO A 30 -8.51 -12.30 -25.06
CA PRO A 30 -9.42 -12.61 -26.16
C PRO A 30 -10.82 -12.04 -25.90
N PRO A 31 -11.56 -11.67 -26.97
CA PRO A 31 -12.90 -11.12 -26.84
C PRO A 31 -13.83 -12.12 -26.14
N PRO A 32 -14.73 -11.65 -25.26
CA PRO A 32 -15.70 -12.52 -24.60
C PRO A 32 -16.62 -13.18 -25.63
N PRO A 33 -17.02 -14.44 -25.42
CA PRO A 33 -17.97 -15.12 -26.29
C PRO A 33 -19.33 -14.39 -26.30
N PRO A 34 -20.10 -14.50 -27.40
CA PRO A 34 -21.40 -13.85 -27.51
C PRO A 34 -22.37 -14.34 -26.42
N PRO A 35 -23.30 -13.48 -25.95
CA PRO A 35 -24.20 -13.84 -24.87
C PRO A 35 -25.16 -14.95 -25.28
N ILE A 36 -25.14 -16.06 -24.54
CA ILE A 36 -26.17 -17.09 -24.63
C ILE A 36 -27.37 -16.60 -23.81
N THR A 37 -28.51 -16.38 -24.47
CA THR A 37 -29.78 -16.07 -23.82
C THR A 37 -30.36 -17.31 -23.16
N ILE A 38 -30.17 -17.42 -21.84
CA ILE A 38 -30.80 -18.45 -21.00
C ILE A 38 -32.03 -17.82 -20.31
N PRO A 39 -33.21 -18.45 -20.34
CA PRO A 39 -34.38 -17.97 -19.62
C PRO A 39 -34.10 -17.87 -18.12
N THR A 40 -34.53 -16.77 -17.50
CA THR A 40 -34.29 -16.45 -16.09
C THR A 40 -34.96 -17.49 -15.18
N PRO A 41 -34.19 -18.24 -14.38
CA PRO A 41 -34.77 -19.15 -13.39
C PRO A 41 -35.41 -18.34 -12.24
N PRO A 42 -36.37 -18.94 -11.52
CA PRO A 42 -36.98 -18.32 -10.35
C PRO A 42 -35.92 -17.98 -9.29
N PRO A 43 -36.18 -16.94 -8.47
CA PRO A 43 -35.23 -16.49 -7.46
C PRO A 43 -34.88 -17.64 -6.50
N PRO A 44 -33.59 -17.91 -6.27
CA PRO A 44 -33.19 -18.99 -5.38
C PRO A 44 -33.60 -18.67 -3.94
N PRO A 45 -33.91 -19.70 -3.14
CA PRO A 45 -34.17 -19.51 -1.72
C PRO A 45 -32.97 -18.83 -1.04
N PRO A 46 -33.20 -18.08 0.06
CA PRO A 46 -32.12 -17.42 0.80
C PRO A 46 -31.04 -18.45 1.15
N PRO A 47 -29.75 -18.11 0.95
CA PRO A 47 -28.68 -19.05 1.19
C PRO A 47 -28.70 -19.48 2.66
N PRO A 48 -28.53 -20.78 2.96
CA PRO A 48 -28.36 -21.22 4.33
C PRO A 48 -27.19 -20.46 4.95
N VAL A 49 -27.31 -20.09 6.22
CA VAL A 49 -26.22 -19.51 6.99
C VAL A 49 -25.10 -20.54 7.02
N ILE A 50 -24.10 -20.40 6.16
CA ILE A 50 -22.93 -21.26 6.15
C ILE A 50 -22.04 -20.78 7.30
N PRO A 51 -21.85 -21.57 8.38
CA PRO A 51 -20.85 -21.23 9.38
C PRO A 51 -19.50 -21.10 8.69
N LEU A 52 -18.77 -20.02 8.98
CA LEU A 52 -17.41 -19.82 8.47
C LEU A 52 -16.61 -21.13 8.64
N PRO A 53 -15.91 -21.61 7.60
CA PRO A 53 -15.19 -22.86 7.69
C PRO A 53 -14.21 -22.79 8.87
N PRO A 54 -14.03 -23.90 9.61
CA PRO A 54 -13.08 -23.95 10.71
C PRO A 54 -11.70 -23.51 10.22
N PHE A 55 -11.01 -22.76 11.05
CA PHE A 55 -9.64 -22.32 10.78
C PHE A 55 -8.76 -23.56 10.68
N GLN A 56 -8.26 -23.89 9.48
CA GLN A 56 -7.38 -25.04 9.29
C GLN A 56 -5.93 -24.58 9.16
N ILE A 57 -5.12 -24.90 10.17
CA ILE A 57 -3.66 -24.90 10.04
C ILE A 57 -3.27 -26.30 9.56
N ASN A 58 -2.76 -26.41 8.34
CA ASN A 58 -2.11 -27.64 7.93
C ASN A 58 -0.80 -27.77 8.72
N ASN A 59 -0.75 -28.71 9.67
CA ASN A 59 0.45 -29.08 10.42
C ASN A 59 1.64 -29.50 9.50
N ALA A 60 1.38 -29.73 8.21
CA ALA A 60 2.35 -30.19 7.22
C ALA A 60 3.19 -29.07 6.55
N SER A 61 3.09 -27.80 6.96
CA SER A 61 3.79 -26.71 6.26
C SER A 61 4.67 -25.84 7.16
N PHE A 62 5.41 -26.51 8.06
CA PHE A 62 6.64 -25.96 8.63
C PHE A 62 7.82 -26.54 7.85
N LEU A 63 8.14 -25.95 6.71
CA LEU A 63 9.39 -26.28 6.02
C LEU A 63 10.53 -25.67 6.82
N LYS A 64 11.22 -26.49 7.63
CA LYS A 64 12.63 -26.25 7.89
C LYS A 64 13.31 -26.44 6.54
N HIS A 65 13.58 -25.37 5.80
CA HIS A 65 14.36 -25.49 4.56
C HIS A 65 15.71 -26.12 4.91
N PRO A 66 16.07 -27.28 4.33
CA PRO A 66 17.46 -27.73 4.36
C PRO A 66 18.28 -26.64 3.67
N GLY A 67 19.12 -25.94 4.44
CA GLY A 67 19.94 -24.83 3.93
C GLY A 67 19.55 -23.41 4.36
N THR A 68 18.54 -23.20 5.24
CA THR A 68 18.52 -21.94 6.01
C THR A 68 19.67 -21.96 7.01
N SER A 69 20.80 -21.38 6.62
CA SER A 69 21.91 -21.13 7.52
C SER A 69 21.47 -20.12 8.57
N ILE A 70 21.52 -20.51 9.85
CA ILE A 70 21.92 -19.59 10.92
C ILE A 70 23.18 -18.90 10.38
N GLU A 71 23.23 -17.57 10.33
CA GLU A 71 24.40 -16.85 9.85
C GLU A 71 25.66 -17.50 10.43
N SER A 72 26.41 -18.20 9.58
CA SER A 72 27.72 -18.70 9.96
C SER A 72 28.59 -17.48 10.20
N ALA A 73 29.18 -17.40 11.38
CA ALA A 73 30.10 -16.33 11.76
C ALA A 73 31.06 -16.04 10.61
N ARG A 74 30.86 -14.92 9.91
CA ARG A 74 31.98 -14.25 9.27
C ARG A 74 32.84 -13.78 10.43
N SER A 75 34.11 -14.16 10.41
CA SER A 75 35.15 -13.76 11.34
C SER A 75 34.88 -12.35 11.90
N THR A 76 34.81 -12.26 13.23
CA THR A 76 34.55 -11.08 14.09
C THR A 76 33.07 -10.66 14.28
N GLY A 77 32.40 -11.27 15.25
CA GLY A 77 31.26 -10.68 15.98
C GLY A 77 29.87 -11.21 15.60
N CYS A 78 29.37 -12.22 16.31
CA CYS A 78 27.98 -12.66 16.23
C CYS A 78 27.08 -11.77 17.10
N ILE A 79 26.03 -11.17 16.53
CA ILE A 79 25.26 -10.10 17.19
C ILE A 79 23.91 -10.62 17.76
N SER A 80 23.34 -11.73 17.25
CA SER A 80 22.11 -12.34 17.79
C SER A 80 21.83 -13.77 17.32
N ASN A 81 21.23 -14.61 18.18
CA ASN A 81 20.63 -15.89 17.81
C ASN A 81 19.11 -15.72 17.58
N SER A 82 18.62 -15.83 16.35
CA SER A 82 17.18 -15.82 16.05
C SER A 82 16.75 -17.08 15.30
N ASP A 83 15.66 -17.71 15.74
CA ASP A 83 14.97 -18.75 14.99
C ASP A 83 13.84 -18.09 14.21
N VAL A 84 13.76 -18.28 12.89
CA VAL A 84 12.62 -17.78 12.09
C VAL A 84 11.59 -18.88 11.96
N LEU A 85 10.38 -18.65 12.50
CA LEU A 85 9.22 -19.51 12.35
C LEU A 85 8.33 -19.00 11.21
N GLN A 86 8.14 -19.81 10.17
CA GLN A 86 7.17 -19.50 9.12
C GLN A 86 5.84 -20.22 9.40
N ILE A 87 4.76 -19.46 9.55
CA ILE A 87 3.40 -19.96 9.78
C ILE A 87 2.59 -19.80 8.48
N ARG A 88 2.05 -20.90 7.96
CA ARG A 88 1.24 -20.92 6.74
C ARG A 88 -0.19 -21.38 7.05
N GLY A 89 -1.18 -20.75 6.46
CA GLY A 89 -2.59 -21.09 6.62
C GLY A 89 -3.54 -19.99 6.15
N THR A 90 -4.76 -20.39 5.80
CA THR A 90 -5.84 -19.45 5.48
C THR A 90 -6.15 -18.60 6.71
N ASN A 91 -6.33 -17.29 6.53
CA ASN A 91 -6.70 -16.34 7.59
C ASN A 91 -5.64 -16.08 8.67
N VAL A 92 -4.38 -16.52 8.51
CA VAL A 92 -3.28 -16.20 9.45
C VAL A 92 -3.02 -14.69 9.53
N ASN A 93 -3.33 -13.94 8.47
CA ASN A 93 -3.31 -12.47 8.44
C ASN A 93 -4.34 -11.80 9.36
N LEU A 94 -5.31 -12.55 9.92
CA LEU A 94 -6.31 -12.05 10.86
C LEU A 94 -5.92 -12.24 12.34
N ALA A 95 -4.70 -12.71 12.63
CA ALA A 95 -4.20 -12.80 14.00
C ALA A 95 -3.96 -11.39 14.59
N LYS A 96 -4.52 -11.15 15.78
CA LYS A 96 -4.41 -9.89 16.54
C LYS A 96 -3.15 -9.85 17.41
N SER A 97 -2.73 -10.99 17.96
CA SER A 97 -1.55 -11.08 18.81
C SER A 97 -0.91 -12.48 18.76
N PHE A 98 0.36 -12.53 19.19
CA PHE A 98 1.18 -13.73 19.29
C PHE A 98 1.77 -13.81 20.69
N ASN A 99 1.78 -15.00 21.28
CA ASN A 99 2.47 -15.29 22.53
C ASN A 99 3.29 -16.57 22.35
N VAL A 100 4.53 -16.60 22.87
CA VAL A 100 5.38 -17.79 22.87
C VAL A 100 5.75 -18.10 24.31
N ASP A 101 5.46 -19.31 24.75
CA ASP A 101 5.73 -19.73 26.13
C ASP A 101 7.26 -19.78 26.36
N GLY A 102 7.76 -19.13 27.42
CA GLY A 102 9.16 -19.27 27.85
C GLY A 102 10.22 -18.62 26.95
N GLY A 103 9.90 -17.52 26.27
CA GLY A 103 10.87 -16.69 25.52
C GLY A 103 10.41 -15.23 25.38
N GLN A 104 11.34 -14.32 25.07
CA GLN A 104 10.97 -12.99 24.58
C GLN A 104 10.76 -13.06 23.07
N VAL A 105 9.62 -12.54 22.59
CA VAL A 105 9.27 -12.57 21.17
C VAL A 105 9.36 -11.18 20.62
N THR A 106 10.37 -10.92 19.80
CA THR A 106 10.37 -9.75 18.92
C THR A 106 9.67 -10.13 17.62
N ALA A 107 8.34 -10.11 17.63
CA ALA A 107 7.54 -10.43 16.45
C ALA A 107 7.75 -9.36 15.36
N ALA A 108 8.62 -9.64 14.40
CA ALA A 108 8.74 -8.83 13.18
C ALA A 108 8.01 -9.54 12.05
N ARG A 109 7.05 -8.85 11.42
CA ARG A 109 6.47 -9.29 10.14
C ARG A 109 7.56 -9.12 9.08
N LEU A 110 8.22 -10.21 8.70
CA LEU A 110 9.25 -10.14 7.67
C LEU A 110 8.59 -9.92 6.29
N PRO A 111 9.03 -8.94 5.49
CA PRO A 111 8.57 -8.79 4.13
C PRO A 111 9.08 -9.95 3.27
N GLY A 112 8.15 -10.64 2.61
CA GLY A 112 8.34 -11.46 1.41
C GLY A 112 9.63 -12.27 1.32
N THR A 113 9.65 -13.46 1.92
CA THR A 113 10.46 -14.55 1.36
C THR A 113 9.79 -15.00 0.06
N SER A 114 10.55 -15.28 -1.00
CA SER A 114 10.06 -15.69 -2.35
C SER A 114 9.00 -16.80 -2.34
N ASP A 115 8.99 -17.62 -1.28
CA ASP A 115 8.18 -18.82 -1.17
C ASP A 115 6.88 -18.58 -0.36
N CYS A 116 6.58 -17.32 -0.04
CA CYS A 116 5.47 -16.89 0.82
C CYS A 116 4.58 -15.89 0.07
N ASN A 117 3.58 -16.40 -0.66
CA ASN A 117 2.53 -15.55 -1.24
C ASN A 117 1.64 -14.97 -0.12
N LEU A 118 1.48 -13.65 -0.12
CA LEU A 118 1.08 -12.81 1.01
C LEU A 118 -0.28 -13.10 1.67
N ASN A 119 -1.17 -13.85 1.02
CA ASN A 119 -2.55 -14.01 1.49
C ASN A 119 -2.73 -15.15 2.51
N ASN A 120 -1.81 -16.13 2.57
CA ASN A 120 -1.92 -17.31 3.43
C ASN A 120 -0.64 -17.62 4.22
N CYS A 121 0.22 -16.62 4.42
CA CYS A 121 1.55 -16.85 4.97
C CYS A 121 2.02 -15.68 5.85
N PHE A 122 2.55 -16.00 7.02
CA PHE A 122 3.09 -15.07 8.01
C PHE A 122 4.44 -15.61 8.51
N ALA A 123 5.48 -14.79 8.43
CA ALA A 123 6.78 -15.12 9.02
C ALA A 123 6.91 -14.42 10.38
N LEU A 124 7.17 -15.21 11.42
CA LEU A 124 7.45 -14.79 12.78
C LEU A 124 8.93 -15.03 13.08
N SER A 125 9.71 -13.99 13.33
CA SER A 125 11.03 -14.17 13.93
C SER A 125 10.86 -14.39 15.44
N VAL A 126 11.42 -15.48 15.97
CA VAL A 126 11.49 -15.78 17.40
C VAL A 126 12.95 -15.68 17.82
N THR A 127 13.33 -14.55 18.41
CA THR A 127 14.68 -14.38 18.96
C THR A 127 14.76 -15.03 20.32
N THR A 128 15.50 -16.14 20.44
CA THR A 128 15.79 -16.70 21.77
C THR A 128 16.83 -15.84 22.47
N VAL A 129 16.52 -15.35 23.67
CA VAL A 129 17.49 -14.66 24.51
C VAL A 129 18.50 -15.64 25.11
N PRO A 130 19.74 -15.20 25.40
CA PRO A 130 20.72 -16.04 26.09
C PRO A 130 20.12 -16.70 27.35
N GLY A 131 20.38 -18.00 27.54
CA GLY A 131 19.85 -18.78 28.66
C GLY A 131 18.50 -19.49 28.41
N THR A 132 17.93 -19.37 27.21
CA THR A 132 16.72 -20.14 26.85
C THR A 132 17.05 -21.62 26.71
N SER A 133 16.55 -22.47 27.62
CA SER A 133 16.82 -23.93 27.57
C SER A 133 16.23 -24.58 26.32
N PRO A 134 16.92 -25.54 25.66
CA PRO A 134 16.32 -26.31 24.57
C PRO A 134 15.01 -26.99 25.00
N GLY A 135 14.15 -27.28 24.03
CA GLY A 135 12.91 -28.04 24.26
C GLY A 135 11.70 -27.50 23.53
N GLN A 136 10.56 -28.12 23.81
CA GLN A 136 9.29 -27.78 23.18
C GLN A 136 8.83 -26.38 23.62
N ARG A 137 8.23 -25.66 22.69
CA ARG A 137 7.69 -24.31 22.89
C ARG A 137 6.34 -24.20 22.21
N THR A 138 5.41 -23.53 22.86
CA THR A 138 4.07 -23.27 22.31
C THR A 138 4.02 -21.86 21.75
N VAL A 139 3.53 -21.70 20.53
CA VAL A 139 3.07 -20.41 19.98
C VAL A 139 1.56 -20.37 20.05
N ALA A 140 1.00 -19.35 20.69
CA ALA A 140 -0.42 -19.06 20.70
C ALA A 140 -0.73 -17.86 19.78
N LEU A 141 -1.58 -18.08 18.78
CA LEU A 141 -2.12 -17.05 17.89
C LEU A 141 -3.53 -16.70 18.36
N THR A 142 -3.78 -15.43 18.68
CA THR A 142 -5.13 -14.97 19.04
C THR A 142 -5.76 -14.25 17.84
N ALA A 143 -6.86 -14.77 17.31
CA ALA A 143 -7.61 -14.13 16.23
C ALA A 143 -8.38 -12.88 16.71
N ILE A 144 -8.82 -12.05 15.76
CA ILE A 144 -9.65 -10.86 16.04
C ILE A 144 -10.93 -11.21 16.81
N ASP A 145 -11.48 -12.41 16.59
CA ASP A 145 -12.67 -12.92 17.27
C ASP A 145 -12.40 -13.53 18.67
N GLY A 146 -11.15 -13.47 19.14
CA GLY A 146 -10.76 -13.96 20.47
C GLY A 146 -10.42 -15.46 20.52
N ARG A 147 -10.57 -16.22 19.43
CA ARG A 147 -10.12 -17.61 19.40
C ARG A 147 -8.60 -17.70 19.49
N VAL A 148 -8.10 -18.65 20.27
CA VAL A 148 -6.67 -18.90 20.45
C VAL A 148 -6.29 -20.23 19.80
N ILE A 149 -5.30 -20.20 18.92
CA ILE A 149 -4.75 -21.39 18.26
C ILE A 149 -3.34 -21.61 18.79
N ARG A 150 -3.07 -22.81 19.29
CA ARG A 150 -1.76 -23.19 19.83
C ARG A 150 -1.06 -24.16 18.89
N THR A 151 0.23 -23.98 18.69
CA THR A 151 1.09 -24.96 18.02
C THR A 151 2.41 -25.08 18.74
N ASN A 152 3.04 -26.24 18.65
CA ASN A 152 4.31 -26.51 19.31
C ASN A 152 5.45 -26.55 18.29
N PHE A 153 6.60 -25.99 18.65
CA PHE A 153 7.86 -26.16 17.92
C PHE A 153 8.97 -26.59 18.87
N GLN A 154 10.04 -27.18 18.33
CA GLN A 154 11.19 -27.61 19.12
C GLN A 154 12.33 -26.60 18.96
N VAL A 155 12.79 -26.03 20.07
CA VAL A 155 14.06 -25.29 20.13
C VAL A 155 15.17 -26.32 20.29
N THR A 156 15.93 -26.57 19.22
CA THR A 156 16.99 -27.58 19.24
C THR A 156 18.18 -27.14 20.09
N PRO A 157 18.86 -28.07 20.79
CA PRO A 157 20.14 -27.82 21.42
C PRO A 157 21.15 -27.25 20.42
N ALA A 158 21.95 -26.29 20.88
CA ALA A 158 22.85 -25.46 20.10
C ALA A 158 23.91 -26.27 19.34
N GLY A 159 23.63 -26.59 18.07
CA GLY A 159 24.66 -27.06 17.16
C GLY A 159 25.54 -25.94 16.59
N ASN A 160 25.07 -24.68 16.61
CA ASN A 160 25.74 -23.52 15.99
C ASN A 160 25.29 -22.17 16.60
N ARG A 161 24.94 -22.14 17.90
CA ARG A 161 24.47 -20.90 18.55
C ARG A 161 25.61 -20.18 19.23
N CYS A 162 25.59 -18.85 19.17
CA CYS A 162 26.66 -17.97 19.66
C CYS A 162 26.75 -17.87 21.21
N ASP A 163 25.91 -18.61 21.93
CA ASP A 163 25.73 -18.58 23.39
C ASP A 163 26.26 -19.85 24.09
N VAL A 164 26.85 -20.80 23.36
CA VAL A 164 27.50 -21.98 23.96
C VAL A 164 29.01 -21.89 23.77
N PRO A 165 29.81 -21.78 24.86
CA PRO A 165 31.26 -21.95 24.77
C PRO A 165 31.51 -23.32 24.13
N ALA A 166 32.30 -23.35 23.05
CA ALA A 166 32.66 -24.60 22.38
C ALA A 166 33.11 -25.62 23.44
N PRO A 167 32.56 -26.85 23.46
CA PRO A 167 33.03 -27.85 24.40
C PRO A 167 34.52 -28.08 24.11
N ASN A 168 35.36 -27.83 25.12
CA ASN A 168 36.74 -28.30 25.11
C ASN A 168 36.69 -29.82 25.02
N VAL A 169 36.84 -30.37 23.82
CA VAL A 169 37.04 -31.80 23.59
C VAL A 169 38.56 -32.03 23.55
N PRO A 170 39.17 -32.60 24.58
CA PRO A 170 40.59 -32.96 24.54
C PRO A 170 40.75 -34.20 23.67
N GLY A 171 41.59 -34.12 22.63
CA GLY A 171 42.18 -35.34 22.03
C GLY A 171 41.84 -35.67 20.58
N VAL A 172 41.31 -34.75 19.76
CA VAL A 172 41.25 -34.98 18.29
C VAL A 172 42.40 -34.24 17.60
N PRO A 173 43.41 -34.94 17.05
CA PRO A 173 44.44 -34.30 16.25
C PRO A 173 43.82 -33.88 14.91
N VAL A 174 43.75 -32.57 14.69
CA VAL A 174 43.38 -31.99 13.40
C VAL A 174 44.56 -32.12 12.46
N THR A 175 44.57 -33.14 11.60
CA THR A 175 45.47 -33.18 10.43
C THR A 175 45.04 -32.08 9.46
N GLN A 176 45.77 -30.97 9.45
CA GLN A 176 45.68 -29.94 8.43
C GLN A 176 46.12 -30.52 7.09
N GLN A 177 45.15 -30.81 6.22
CA GLN A 177 45.41 -31.08 4.81
C GLN A 177 45.61 -29.72 4.12
N ILE A 178 46.85 -29.41 3.75
CA ILE A 178 47.21 -28.19 3.03
C ILE A 178 46.55 -28.26 1.64
N PRO A 179 45.61 -27.36 1.28
CA PRO A 179 45.05 -27.33 -0.07
C PRO A 179 46.14 -26.94 -1.07
N PRO A 180 46.09 -27.47 -2.31
CA PRO A 180 47.02 -27.08 -3.36
C PRO A 180 46.94 -25.58 -3.64
N PRO A 181 48.05 -24.95 -4.07
CA PRO A 181 48.09 -23.52 -4.34
C PRO A 181 47.06 -23.16 -5.42
N PRO A 182 46.27 -22.09 -5.23
CA PRO A 182 45.27 -21.68 -6.20
C PRO A 182 45.94 -21.32 -7.53
N MET A 183 45.43 -21.86 -8.64
CA MET A 183 45.79 -21.40 -9.97
C MET A 183 45.49 -19.90 -10.05
N GLN A 184 46.54 -19.10 -10.31
CA GLN A 184 46.40 -17.68 -10.59
C GLN A 184 45.65 -17.52 -11.91
N LEU A 185 44.35 -17.20 -11.83
CA LEU A 185 43.61 -16.69 -12.96
C LEU A 185 44.24 -15.36 -13.41
N PRO A 186 44.39 -15.11 -14.71
CA PRO A 186 44.86 -13.82 -15.20
C PRO A 186 43.95 -12.72 -14.66
N PRO A 187 44.50 -11.55 -14.27
CA PRO A 187 43.72 -10.47 -13.69
C PRO A 187 42.58 -10.09 -14.64
N ILE A 188 41.35 -10.31 -14.18
CA ILE A 188 40.15 -9.79 -14.84
C ILE A 188 40.33 -8.28 -14.85
N LYS A 189 40.53 -7.69 -16.04
CA LYS A 189 40.45 -6.23 -16.21
C LYS A 189 39.04 -5.81 -15.81
N THR A 190 38.89 -5.34 -14.58
CA THR A 190 37.67 -4.68 -14.13
C THR A 190 37.38 -3.55 -15.11
N PRO A 191 36.19 -3.52 -15.74
CA PRO A 191 35.76 -2.37 -16.50
C PRO A 191 35.94 -1.12 -15.63
N PRO A 192 36.38 0.01 -16.20
CA PRO A 192 36.43 1.26 -15.45
C PRO A 192 35.05 1.50 -14.80
N PRO A 193 35.00 1.91 -13.52
CA PRO A 193 33.75 2.22 -12.86
C PRO A 193 32.94 3.14 -13.75
N ILE A 194 31.68 2.78 -14.03
CA ILE A 194 30.77 3.68 -14.73
C ILE A 194 30.67 4.94 -13.85
N GLN A 195 31.30 6.03 -14.27
CA GLN A 195 31.13 7.33 -13.64
C GLN A 195 29.71 7.78 -13.96
N LEU A 196 28.80 7.55 -13.02
CA LEU A 196 27.50 8.18 -13.06
C LEU A 196 27.72 9.71 -13.06
N PRO A 197 27.02 10.47 -13.93
CA PRO A 197 27.09 11.92 -13.89
C PRO A 197 26.76 12.40 -12.47
N PRO A 198 27.38 13.49 -11.98
CA PRO A 198 27.13 14.00 -10.64
C PRO A 198 25.63 14.20 -10.44
N ILE A 199 25.04 13.39 -9.56
CA ILE A 199 23.61 13.44 -9.25
C ILE A 199 23.36 14.81 -8.63
N LYS A 200 22.56 15.64 -9.31
CA LYS A 200 22.09 16.91 -8.75
C LYS A 200 21.45 16.61 -7.41
N THR A 201 21.87 17.32 -6.36
CA THR A 201 21.39 17.10 -5.01
C THR A 201 19.85 17.16 -4.99
N PRO A 202 19.18 16.21 -4.33
CA PRO A 202 17.73 16.23 -4.23
C PRO A 202 17.28 17.55 -3.58
N PRO A 203 16.16 18.13 -4.04
CA PRO A 203 15.60 19.30 -3.41
C PRO A 203 15.36 19.06 -1.91
N PRO A 204 15.57 20.07 -1.06
CA PRO A 204 15.40 19.93 0.38
C PRO A 204 13.99 19.46 0.71
N ILE A 205 13.86 18.71 1.80
CA ILE A 205 12.55 18.33 2.34
C ILE A 205 11.80 19.61 2.65
N VAL A 206 10.72 19.87 1.91
CA VAL A 206 9.79 20.95 2.24
C VAL A 206 8.99 20.44 3.44
N LEU A 207 9.28 20.98 4.62
CA LEU A 207 8.44 20.73 5.78
C LEU A 207 7.01 21.17 5.43
N PRO A 208 6.00 20.35 5.76
CA PRO A 208 4.61 20.74 5.53
C PRO A 208 4.37 22.08 6.20
N LEU A 209 3.75 23.01 5.46
CA LEU A 209 3.35 24.29 6.02
C LEU A 209 2.55 24.04 7.30
N PRO A 210 2.72 24.86 8.35
CA PRO A 210 1.92 24.72 9.55
C PRO A 210 0.44 24.69 9.17
N PRO A 211 -0.37 23.81 9.79
CA PRO A 211 -1.75 23.64 9.41
C PRO A 211 -2.44 25.00 9.42
N PRO A 212 -3.13 25.40 8.34
CA PRO A 212 -3.90 26.61 8.37
C PRO A 212 -4.99 26.47 9.45
N ALA A 213 -5.38 27.60 10.03
CA ALA A 213 -6.46 27.64 11.01
C ALA A 213 -7.69 26.90 10.44
N PRO A 214 -8.26 25.91 11.15
CA PRO A 214 -9.43 25.20 10.68
C PRO A 214 -10.56 26.20 10.41
N ARG A 215 -11.11 26.17 9.21
CA ARG A 215 -12.33 26.91 8.90
C ARG A 215 -13.48 26.20 9.59
N LYS A 216 -14.30 26.93 10.34
CA LYS A 216 -15.55 26.38 10.85
C LYS A 216 -16.58 26.46 9.74
N CYS A 217 -17.33 25.38 9.55
CA CYS A 217 -18.52 25.48 8.73
C CYS A 217 -19.56 26.33 9.47
N THR A 218 -19.94 27.47 8.87
CA THR A 218 -20.92 28.39 9.45
C THR A 218 -22.30 28.26 8.81
N THR A 219 -22.38 27.78 7.57
CA THR A 219 -23.62 27.55 6.81
C THR A 219 -23.42 26.38 5.82
N GLY A 220 -24.49 25.63 5.48
CA GLY A 220 -24.44 24.54 4.48
C GLY A 220 -23.68 23.27 4.90
N CYS A 221 -23.60 22.99 6.21
CA CYS A 221 -22.86 21.86 6.78
C CYS A 221 -23.68 20.57 6.71
N ASP A 222 -24.05 20.16 5.51
CA ASP A 222 -25.10 19.15 5.33
C ASP A 222 -24.60 17.72 5.59
N VAL A 223 -23.29 17.55 5.75
CA VAL A 223 -22.65 16.26 6.01
C VAL A 223 -21.75 16.29 7.25
N ASN A 224 -22.16 15.57 8.29
CA ASN A 224 -21.36 15.39 9.50
C ASN A 224 -20.30 14.29 9.32
N ARG A 225 -19.33 14.21 10.24
CA ARG A 225 -18.28 13.18 10.24
C ARG A 225 -18.82 11.74 10.13
N ASN A 226 -19.91 11.45 10.84
CA ASN A 226 -20.51 10.12 10.91
C ASN A 226 -21.15 9.66 9.60
N ASP A 227 -21.42 10.59 8.70
CA ASP A 227 -22.05 10.36 7.41
C ASP A 227 -21.03 10.33 6.24
N ARG A 228 -19.73 10.47 6.54
CA ARG A 228 -18.64 10.51 5.55
C ARG A 228 -17.84 9.21 5.51
N ALA A 229 -17.59 8.75 4.29
CA ALA A 229 -16.65 7.69 3.99
C ALA A 229 -15.55 8.17 3.05
N LEU A 230 -14.36 7.61 3.23
CA LEU A 230 -13.20 7.81 2.37
C LEU A 230 -12.71 6.46 1.87
N ILE A 231 -12.51 6.34 0.56
CA ILE A 231 -11.71 5.24 0.00
C ILE A 231 -10.31 5.79 -0.26
N PHE A 232 -9.29 5.08 0.23
CA PHE A 232 -7.89 5.36 -0.07
C PHE A 232 -7.30 4.19 -0.86
N LEU A 233 -7.04 4.41 -2.15
CA LEU A 233 -6.36 3.45 -3.03
C LEU A 233 -4.86 3.71 -2.98
N ASN A 234 -4.06 2.72 -2.60
CA ASN A 234 -2.63 2.91 -2.38
C ASN A 234 -1.81 1.69 -2.83
N ASN A 235 -1.14 1.79 -3.97
CA ASN A 235 -0.41 0.68 -4.57
C ASN A 235 0.72 1.13 -5.50
N THR A 236 1.49 2.11 -5.08
CA THR A 236 2.62 2.59 -5.89
C THR A 236 3.78 1.59 -5.95
N ALA A 237 3.97 0.72 -4.95
CA ALA A 237 5.09 -0.22 -4.96
C ALA A 237 4.88 -1.40 -5.89
N ALA A 238 3.65 -1.88 -6.08
CA ALA A 238 3.45 -3.09 -6.86
C ALA A 238 3.64 -2.90 -8.37
N ALA A 239 3.26 -1.73 -8.89
CA ALA A 239 3.36 -1.39 -10.31
C ALA A 239 4.59 -0.52 -10.64
N GLY A 240 5.38 -0.13 -9.64
CA GLY A 240 6.52 0.74 -9.82
C GLY A 240 7.73 0.04 -10.43
N ASP A 241 8.59 0.84 -11.08
CA ASP A 241 9.91 0.40 -11.53
C ASP A 241 10.72 -0.15 -10.34
N ARG A 242 11.26 -1.36 -10.52
CA ARG A 242 12.05 -2.10 -9.52
C ARG A 242 13.27 -1.32 -9.03
N ASN A 243 13.84 -0.44 -9.87
CA ASN A 243 14.96 0.41 -9.50
C ASN A 243 14.59 1.43 -8.40
N TYR A 244 13.30 1.73 -8.26
CA TYR A 244 12.78 2.70 -7.28
C TYR A 244 11.87 2.04 -6.23
N GLN A 245 11.95 0.72 -6.05
CA GLN A 245 11.03 -0.02 -5.17
C GLN A 245 11.02 0.46 -3.72
N LEU A 246 12.19 0.76 -3.15
CA LEU A 246 12.29 1.25 -1.77
C LEU A 246 11.57 2.59 -1.59
N LEU A 247 11.67 3.44 -2.60
CA LEU A 247 10.96 4.70 -2.63
C LEU A 247 9.45 4.46 -2.72
N TYR A 248 8.97 3.63 -3.65
CA TYR A 248 7.53 3.42 -3.78
C TYR A 248 6.92 2.82 -2.52
N GLN A 249 7.62 1.87 -1.87
CA GLN A 249 7.22 1.37 -0.55
C GLN A 249 7.20 2.47 0.51
N PHE A 250 8.15 3.41 0.47
CA PHE A 250 8.14 4.57 1.34
C PHE A 250 6.93 5.49 1.06
N LEU A 251 6.62 5.77 -0.20
CA LEU A 251 5.46 6.57 -0.60
C LEU A 251 4.15 5.91 -0.16
N GLU A 252 4.00 4.59 -0.34
CA GLU A 252 2.82 3.88 0.15
C GLU A 252 2.66 3.99 1.66
N ARG A 253 3.72 3.68 2.43
CA ARG A 253 3.67 3.75 3.91
C ARG A 253 3.38 5.18 4.39
N SER A 254 4.02 6.16 3.76
CA SER A 254 3.89 7.57 4.13
C SER A 254 2.51 8.11 3.74
N GLY A 255 2.01 7.77 2.55
CA GLY A 255 0.67 8.14 2.08
C GLY A 255 -0.40 7.63 3.02
N LYS A 256 -0.32 6.36 3.44
CA LYS A 256 -1.21 5.79 4.47
C LYS A 256 -1.14 6.56 5.78
N ALA A 257 0.07 6.83 6.29
CA ALA A 257 0.25 7.54 7.54
C ALA A 257 -0.34 8.95 7.48
N VAL A 258 -0.10 9.69 6.39
CA VAL A 258 -0.63 11.04 6.15
C VAL A 258 -2.15 11.03 6.06
N VAL A 259 -2.74 10.15 5.25
CA VAL A 259 -4.20 10.04 5.12
C VAL A 259 -4.84 9.68 6.47
N SER A 260 -4.28 8.71 7.19
CA SER A 260 -4.80 8.33 8.50
C SER A 260 -4.70 9.47 9.53
N ALA A 261 -3.58 10.18 9.57
CA ALA A 261 -3.34 11.24 10.55
C ALA A 261 -4.19 12.48 10.25
N GLU A 262 -4.27 12.90 9.00
CA GLU A 262 -5.00 14.10 8.60
C GLU A 262 -6.50 13.82 8.46
N LEU A 263 -6.89 12.77 7.74
CA LEU A 263 -8.30 12.55 7.42
C LEU A 263 -9.02 11.65 8.45
N GLY A 264 -8.31 10.85 9.26
CA GLY A 264 -8.91 9.99 10.29
C GLY A 264 -9.93 10.68 11.21
N PRO A 265 -9.64 11.89 11.73
CA PRO A 265 -10.60 12.65 12.53
C PRO A 265 -11.83 13.14 11.74
N MET A 266 -11.76 13.22 10.41
CA MET A 266 -12.79 13.82 9.57
C MET A 266 -13.77 12.80 8.98
N TYR A 267 -13.38 11.54 8.85
CA TYR A 267 -14.24 10.48 8.31
C TYR A 267 -14.59 9.47 9.39
N LYS A 268 -15.80 8.90 9.30
CA LYS A 268 -16.16 7.74 10.13
C LYS A 268 -15.47 6.49 9.63
N ASN A 269 -15.52 6.29 8.32
CA ASN A 269 -15.00 5.12 7.65
C ASN A 269 -13.87 5.55 6.71
N ILE A 270 -12.66 5.03 6.93
CA ILE A 270 -11.57 5.08 5.95
C ILE A 270 -11.31 3.65 5.50
N ILE A 271 -11.63 3.36 4.24
CA ILE A 271 -11.38 2.07 3.61
C ILE A 271 -10.08 2.20 2.82
N ALA A 272 -8.99 1.69 3.38
CA ALA A 272 -7.71 1.62 2.69
C ALA A 272 -7.63 0.31 1.89
N LEU A 273 -7.43 0.43 0.57
CA LEU A 273 -7.17 -0.68 -0.34
C LEU A 273 -5.71 -0.61 -0.78
N GLU A 274 -4.92 -1.57 -0.31
CA GLU A 274 -3.46 -1.53 -0.41
C GLU A 274 -2.89 -2.87 -0.88
N GLY A 275 -1.76 -2.84 -1.59
CA GLY A 275 -1.07 -4.04 -2.07
C GLY A 275 -1.99 -4.98 -2.83
N ALA A 276 -2.03 -6.25 -2.42
CA ALA A 276 -2.91 -7.27 -2.99
C ALA A 276 -4.42 -6.91 -2.99
N ASN A 277 -4.84 -5.98 -2.13
CA ASN A 277 -6.24 -5.55 -2.05
C ASN A 277 -6.56 -4.34 -2.94
N ALA A 278 -5.56 -3.65 -3.49
CA ALA A 278 -5.75 -2.50 -4.36
C ALA A 278 -6.12 -2.91 -5.80
N THR A 279 -7.09 -3.83 -5.92
CA THR A 279 -7.60 -4.33 -7.19
C THR A 279 -8.78 -3.51 -7.67
N SER A 280 -9.01 -3.52 -8.99
CA SER A 280 -10.17 -2.87 -9.60
C SER A 280 -11.49 -3.45 -9.06
N GLY A 281 -11.56 -4.76 -8.88
CA GLY A 281 -12.71 -5.46 -8.32
C GLY A 281 -13.03 -5.05 -6.88
N ASN A 282 -12.02 -5.03 -6.00
CA ASN A 282 -12.20 -4.62 -4.61
C ASN A 282 -12.62 -3.15 -4.52
N PHE A 283 -12.03 -2.27 -5.35
CA PHE A 283 -12.44 -0.88 -5.40
C PHE A 283 -13.92 -0.72 -5.74
N LYS A 284 -14.36 -1.33 -6.86
CA LYS A 284 -15.77 -1.30 -7.28
C LYS A 284 -16.70 -1.87 -6.21
N GLN A 285 -16.34 -2.99 -5.61
CA GLN A 285 -17.12 -3.60 -4.53
C GLN A 285 -17.27 -2.65 -3.33
N ARG A 286 -16.18 -2.07 -2.83
CA ARG A 286 -16.22 -1.17 -1.67
C ARG A 286 -16.98 0.12 -1.96
N LEU A 287 -16.86 0.65 -3.18
CA LEU A 287 -17.65 1.79 -3.62
C LEU A 287 -19.15 1.45 -3.61
N ALA A 288 -19.53 0.31 -4.19
CA ALA A 288 -20.92 -0.13 -4.20
C ALA A 288 -21.47 -0.37 -2.78
N GLU A 289 -20.69 -0.95 -1.87
CA GLU A 289 -21.07 -1.12 -0.46
C GLU A 289 -21.38 0.23 0.19
N LEU A 290 -20.52 1.24 0.01
CA LEU A 290 -20.73 2.59 0.56
C LEU A 290 -21.92 3.31 -0.09
N GLU A 291 -22.12 3.17 -1.40
CA GLU A 291 -23.28 3.73 -2.09
C GLU A 291 -24.60 3.09 -1.63
N ASN A 292 -24.58 1.83 -1.20
CA ASN A 292 -25.73 1.11 -0.66
C ASN A 292 -25.98 1.41 0.83
N ASP A 293 -25.01 1.90 1.59
CA ASP A 293 -25.20 2.23 3.00
C ASP A 293 -26.02 3.53 3.16
N PRO A 294 -27.25 3.48 3.73
CA PRO A 294 -28.09 4.67 3.92
C PRO A 294 -27.50 5.67 4.93
N LYS A 295 -26.54 5.25 5.77
CA LYS A 295 -25.84 6.14 6.71
C LYS A 295 -24.74 6.95 6.04
N VAL A 296 -24.25 6.53 4.86
CA VAL A 296 -23.24 7.24 4.10
C VAL A 296 -23.92 8.25 3.18
N LYS A 297 -23.63 9.53 3.39
CA LYS A 297 -24.12 10.65 2.55
C LYS A 297 -23.07 11.19 1.60
N ALA A 298 -21.80 10.95 1.91
CA ALA A 298 -20.67 11.47 1.15
C ALA A 298 -19.53 10.46 1.10
N ILE A 299 -18.97 10.28 -0.09
CA ILE A 299 -17.88 9.39 -0.42
C ILE A 299 -16.84 10.22 -1.15
N ASP A 300 -15.64 10.27 -0.57
CA ASP A 300 -14.47 10.87 -1.21
C ASP A 300 -13.48 9.76 -1.58
N LEU A 301 -12.65 10.02 -2.57
CA LEU A 301 -11.62 9.10 -3.06
C LEU A 301 -10.25 9.79 -3.07
N VAL A 302 -9.27 9.15 -2.46
CA VAL A 302 -7.86 9.52 -2.58
C VAL A 302 -7.11 8.38 -3.25
N ILE A 303 -6.32 8.72 -4.27
CA ILE A 303 -5.59 7.75 -5.09
C ILE A 303 -4.10 8.01 -4.99
N SER A 304 -3.34 6.99 -4.60
CA SER A 304 -1.89 6.89 -4.69
C SER A 304 -1.55 5.60 -5.44
N LEU A 305 -1.74 5.66 -6.75
CA LEU A 305 -1.49 4.58 -7.71
C LEU A 305 -0.55 5.08 -8.79
N HIS A 306 0.03 4.15 -9.56
CA HIS A 306 0.60 4.51 -10.85
C HIS A 306 -0.51 4.92 -11.84
N GLY A 307 -0.15 5.74 -12.82
CA GLY A 307 -1.06 6.17 -13.86
C GLY A 307 -0.33 6.42 -15.17
N ASN A 308 -1.07 6.21 -16.26
CA ASN A 308 -0.70 6.52 -17.63
C ASN A 308 -1.79 7.44 -18.22
N PRO A 309 -1.58 8.05 -19.40
CA PRO A 309 -2.65 8.79 -20.07
C PRO A 309 -3.92 7.94 -20.18
N ASN A 310 -5.01 8.43 -19.62
CA ASN A 310 -6.36 7.83 -19.53
C ASN A 310 -6.47 6.52 -18.72
N ASN A 311 -5.39 6.02 -18.10
CA ASN A 311 -5.36 4.72 -17.44
C ASN A 311 -4.83 4.82 -16.00
N ILE A 312 -5.37 3.98 -15.13
CA ILE A 312 -4.90 3.80 -13.75
C ILE A 312 -4.47 2.34 -13.55
N LEU A 313 -3.36 2.16 -12.84
CA LEU A 313 -2.76 0.86 -12.60
C LEU A 313 -3.18 0.35 -11.23
N PHE A 314 -4.20 -0.50 -11.21
CA PHE A 314 -4.54 -1.31 -10.05
C PHE A 314 -3.57 -2.48 -9.91
N GLN A 315 -3.64 -3.18 -8.79
CA GLN A 315 -2.84 -4.37 -8.53
C GLN A 315 -3.02 -5.49 -9.57
N ASP A 316 -4.24 -5.63 -10.09
CA ASP A 316 -4.67 -6.72 -10.97
C ASP A 316 -4.69 -6.33 -12.45
N THR A 317 -4.76 -5.03 -12.75
CA THR A 317 -4.95 -4.55 -14.12
C THR A 317 -4.57 -3.09 -14.28
N GLU A 318 -4.09 -2.74 -15.47
CA GLU A 318 -4.20 -1.39 -15.99
C GLU A 318 -5.61 -1.22 -16.57
N MET A 319 -6.29 -0.13 -16.22
CA MET A 319 -7.68 0.08 -16.62
C MET A 319 -7.90 1.51 -17.11
N PRO A 320 -8.50 1.69 -18.30
CA PRO A 320 -8.98 3.00 -18.73
C PRO A 320 -10.00 3.53 -17.73
N VAL A 321 -9.85 4.79 -17.29
CA VAL A 321 -10.75 5.38 -16.30
C VAL A 321 -12.19 5.50 -16.86
N SER A 322 -12.33 5.61 -18.18
CA SER A 322 -13.62 5.52 -18.88
C SER A 322 -14.30 4.15 -18.72
N ASN A 323 -13.55 3.04 -18.80
CA ASN A 323 -14.09 1.70 -18.58
C ASN A 323 -14.49 1.53 -17.11
N LEU A 324 -13.68 2.02 -16.18
CA LEU A 324 -14.01 2.02 -14.75
C LEU A 324 -15.31 2.81 -14.48
N ALA A 325 -15.49 3.96 -15.13
CA ALA A 325 -16.71 4.76 -15.02
C ALA A 325 -17.95 4.04 -15.55
N ALA A 326 -17.81 3.35 -16.69
CA ALA A 326 -18.86 2.52 -17.27
C ALA A 326 -19.23 1.37 -16.33
N ASP A 327 -18.24 0.67 -15.77
CA ASP A 327 -18.46 -0.41 -14.80
C ASP A 327 -19.22 0.05 -13.56
N ILE A 328 -18.81 1.20 -12.98
CA ILE A 328 -19.51 1.80 -11.82
C ILE A 328 -20.95 2.14 -12.20
N THR A 329 -21.19 2.69 -13.40
CA THR A 329 -22.52 3.02 -13.88
C THR A 329 -23.39 1.78 -14.08
N ASN A 330 -22.84 0.73 -14.70
CA ASN A 330 -23.52 -0.54 -14.92
C ASN A 330 -23.90 -1.22 -13.60
N GLU A 331 -23.02 -1.15 -12.59
CA GLU A 331 -23.31 -1.68 -11.26
C GLU A 331 -24.47 -0.95 -10.59
N ARG A 332 -24.58 0.38 -10.77
CA ARG A 332 -25.75 1.14 -10.29
C ARG A 332 -27.02 0.77 -11.03
N VAL A 333 -26.98 0.68 -12.37
CA VAL A 333 -28.13 0.26 -13.18
C VAL A 333 -28.62 -1.12 -12.72
N ARG A 334 -27.71 -2.06 -12.49
CA ARG A 334 -28.01 -3.40 -12.01
C ARG A 334 -28.64 -3.38 -10.61
N THR A 335 -28.01 -2.70 -9.66
CA THR A 335 -28.49 -2.67 -8.26
C THR A 335 -29.79 -1.87 -8.08
N CYS A 336 -29.98 -0.81 -8.87
CA CYS A 336 -31.21 -0.02 -8.89
C CYS A 336 -32.27 -0.56 -9.86
N ARG A 337 -32.01 -1.66 -10.58
CA ARG A 337 -32.93 -2.23 -11.59
C ARG A 337 -33.39 -1.19 -12.64
N GLY A 338 -32.49 -0.29 -13.02
CA GLY A 338 -32.77 0.80 -13.95
C GLY A 338 -33.58 1.98 -13.38
N ASP A 339 -33.92 1.99 -12.08
CA ASP A 339 -34.59 3.15 -11.46
C ASP A 339 -33.66 4.37 -11.42
N GLN A 340 -34.03 5.40 -12.17
CA GLN A 340 -33.22 6.61 -12.29
C GLN A 340 -33.13 7.40 -10.98
N ALA A 341 -34.17 7.34 -10.13
CA ALA A 341 -34.15 8.03 -8.84
C ALA A 341 -33.11 7.40 -7.90
N CYS A 342 -33.10 6.07 -7.78
CA CYS A 342 -32.06 5.31 -7.08
C CYS A 342 -30.66 5.58 -7.65
N ILE A 343 -30.48 5.56 -8.98
CA ILE A 343 -29.17 5.82 -9.60
C ILE A 343 -28.68 7.23 -9.25
N ASN A 344 -29.55 8.23 -9.37
CA ASN A 344 -29.23 9.62 -9.03
C ASN A 344 -28.89 9.76 -7.54
N GLN A 345 -29.64 9.09 -6.65
CA GLN A 345 -29.37 9.10 -5.22
C GLN A 345 -27.98 8.52 -4.89
N LYS A 346 -27.55 7.46 -5.57
CA LYS A 346 -26.21 6.88 -5.41
C LYS A 346 -25.13 7.82 -5.93
N LYS A 347 -25.30 8.37 -7.14
CA LYS A 347 -24.35 9.34 -7.73
C LYS A 347 -24.12 10.54 -6.83
N GLN A 348 -25.19 11.10 -6.26
CA GLN A 348 -25.10 12.23 -5.33
C GLN A 348 -24.24 11.96 -4.09
N LYS A 349 -23.89 10.71 -3.76
CA LYS A 349 -22.96 10.44 -2.65
C LYS A 349 -21.51 10.67 -3.03
N LEU A 350 -21.15 10.67 -4.31
CA LEU A 350 -19.76 10.76 -4.77
C LEU A 350 -19.33 12.21 -4.94
N ARG A 351 -18.48 12.72 -4.05
CA ARG A 351 -18.12 14.15 -4.09
C ARG A 351 -16.81 14.41 -4.81
N VAL A 352 -15.69 13.97 -4.24
CA VAL A 352 -14.36 14.38 -4.73
C VAL A 352 -13.41 13.22 -4.97
N VAL A 353 -12.59 13.35 -6.02
CA VAL A 353 -11.43 12.49 -6.29
C VAL A 353 -10.15 13.31 -6.26
N TYR A 354 -9.24 13.02 -5.34
CA TYR A 354 -7.87 13.54 -5.40
C TYR A 354 -6.91 12.44 -5.88
N SER A 355 -6.34 12.62 -7.07
CA SER A 355 -5.40 11.67 -7.66
C SER A 355 -3.96 12.16 -7.57
N ALA A 356 -3.12 11.34 -6.93
CA ALA A 356 -1.66 11.44 -6.96
C ALA A 356 -1.03 10.51 -8.01
N ALA A 357 -1.83 9.96 -8.93
CA ALA A 357 -1.31 9.20 -10.07
C ALA A 357 -0.72 10.13 -11.12
N CYS A 358 0.24 9.64 -11.90
CA CYS A 358 0.73 10.36 -13.08
C CYS A 358 -0.37 10.50 -14.12
N PHE A 359 -0.30 11.58 -14.90
CA PHE A 359 -1.28 11.95 -15.92
C PHE A 359 -2.71 12.04 -15.36
N GLY A 360 -2.86 12.40 -14.07
CA GLY A 360 -4.16 12.45 -13.40
C GLY A 360 -5.17 13.40 -14.05
N GLU A 361 -4.73 14.43 -14.79
CA GLU A 361 -5.59 15.32 -15.56
C GLU A 361 -6.35 14.56 -16.66
N SER A 362 -5.70 13.60 -17.31
CA SER A 362 -6.35 12.75 -18.32
C SER A 362 -7.41 11.82 -17.73
N HIS A 363 -7.45 11.65 -16.41
CA HIS A 363 -8.42 10.79 -15.72
C HIS A 363 -9.69 11.54 -15.32
N LEU A 364 -9.68 12.88 -15.32
CA LEU A 364 -10.72 13.70 -14.69
C LEU A 364 -12.11 13.43 -15.29
N ASP A 365 -12.22 13.34 -16.61
CA ASP A 365 -13.50 13.09 -17.27
C ASP A 365 -14.06 11.70 -16.97
N GLY A 366 -13.20 10.70 -16.79
CA GLY A 366 -13.62 9.38 -16.34
C GLY A 366 -14.21 9.44 -14.92
N TRP A 367 -13.59 10.18 -14.01
CA TRP A 367 -14.10 10.33 -12.65
C TRP A 367 -15.43 11.09 -12.57
N LEU A 368 -15.59 12.14 -13.38
CA LEU A 368 -16.85 12.87 -13.48
C LEU A 368 -17.94 12.00 -14.13
N ALA A 369 -17.61 11.23 -15.17
CA ALA A 369 -18.53 10.28 -15.80
C ALA A 369 -18.95 9.16 -14.83
N ALA A 370 -18.05 8.73 -13.93
CA ALA A 370 -18.35 7.79 -12.85
C ALA A 370 -19.32 8.40 -11.81
N GLY A 371 -19.56 9.70 -11.84
CA GLY A 371 -20.55 10.40 -11.01
C GLY A 371 -19.97 11.20 -9.85
N PHE A 372 -18.65 11.38 -9.76
CA PHE A 372 -18.06 12.29 -8.77
C PHE A 372 -18.34 13.75 -9.15
N ASP A 373 -18.57 14.60 -8.14
CA ASP A 373 -18.83 16.03 -8.35
C ASP A 373 -17.60 16.84 -8.77
N ALA A 374 -16.41 16.46 -8.28
CA ALA A 374 -15.16 17.04 -8.71
C ALA A 374 -14.00 16.05 -8.68
N ALA A 375 -12.98 16.30 -9.49
CA ALA A 375 -11.76 15.53 -9.51
C ALA A 375 -10.54 16.45 -9.68
N ALA A 376 -9.40 16.00 -9.18
CA ALA A 376 -8.11 16.65 -9.38
C ALA A 376 -6.99 15.63 -9.63
N GLY A 377 -6.02 16.00 -10.46
CA GLY A 377 -4.90 15.14 -10.85
C GLY A 377 -3.82 15.93 -11.58
N SER A 378 -2.60 15.39 -11.65
CA SER A 378 -1.44 16.06 -12.28
C SER A 378 -1.58 16.16 -13.80
N HIS A 379 -1.06 17.23 -14.41
CA HIS A 379 -1.00 17.36 -15.88
C HIS A 379 -0.27 16.18 -16.51
N ASP A 380 0.93 15.86 -16.00
CA ASP A 380 1.77 14.78 -16.52
C ASP A 380 2.32 13.93 -15.37
N VAL A 381 3.60 13.57 -15.44
CA VAL A 381 4.33 12.79 -14.44
C VAL A 381 4.33 13.52 -13.09
N HIS A 382 3.73 12.90 -12.08
CA HIS A 382 3.59 13.43 -10.73
C HIS A 382 4.81 13.09 -9.86
N THR A 383 5.61 14.10 -9.54
CA THR A 383 6.90 13.96 -8.84
C THR A 383 6.98 14.75 -7.53
N ASP A 384 6.04 15.66 -7.27
CA ASP A 384 6.02 16.50 -6.06
C ASP A 384 5.20 15.92 -4.88
N SER A 385 4.86 14.62 -4.93
CA SER A 385 4.00 13.95 -3.93
C SER A 385 4.43 14.21 -2.48
N ALA A 386 5.74 14.29 -2.21
CA ALA A 386 6.26 14.54 -0.87
C ALA A 386 5.84 15.92 -0.31
N ALA A 387 5.58 16.91 -1.16
CA ALA A 387 5.15 18.26 -0.77
C ALA A 387 3.64 18.48 -0.98
N SER A 388 3.13 18.13 -2.16
CA SER A 388 1.76 18.45 -2.55
C SER A 388 0.72 17.56 -1.86
N PHE A 389 0.99 16.26 -1.69
CA PHE A 389 0.08 15.30 -1.07
C PHE A 389 -0.27 15.65 0.39
N PRO A 390 0.71 15.80 1.32
CA PRO A 390 0.40 16.19 2.69
C PRO A 390 -0.24 17.58 2.77
N THR A 391 0.14 18.51 1.89
CA THR A 391 -0.45 19.85 1.84
C THR A 391 -1.94 19.79 1.47
N PHE A 392 -2.30 18.97 0.47
CA PHE A 392 -3.71 18.73 0.14
C PHE A 392 -4.47 18.13 1.33
N MET A 393 -3.99 17.01 1.90
CA MET A 393 -4.70 16.33 2.98
C MET A 393 -4.94 17.25 4.18
N ASN A 394 -3.92 18.03 4.53
CA ASN A 394 -3.98 18.97 5.63
C ASN A 394 -4.95 20.14 5.39
N THR A 395 -4.93 20.72 4.18
CA THR A 395 -5.81 21.85 3.84
C THR A 395 -7.27 21.41 3.67
N TRP A 396 -7.49 20.23 3.10
CA TRP A 396 -8.81 19.61 3.00
C TRP A 396 -9.40 19.31 4.38
N ARG A 397 -8.61 18.71 5.28
CA ARG A 397 -8.98 18.52 6.70
C ARG A 397 -9.34 19.83 7.39
N SER A 398 -8.59 20.89 7.12
CA SER A 398 -8.82 22.22 7.68
C SER A 398 -10.03 22.94 7.08
N GLY A 399 -10.76 22.31 6.16
CA GLY A 399 -12.01 22.88 5.65
C GLY A 399 -11.85 23.90 4.56
N TYR A 400 -10.77 23.86 3.81
CA TYR A 400 -10.70 24.63 2.58
C TYR A 400 -11.57 23.96 1.52
N SER A 401 -11.97 24.73 0.51
CA SER A 401 -12.68 24.11 -0.61
C SER A 401 -11.75 23.16 -1.36
N PHE A 402 -12.31 22.26 -2.16
CA PHE A 402 -11.55 21.28 -2.90
C PHE A 402 -10.57 22.00 -3.85
N ALA A 403 -11.04 22.99 -4.60
CA ALA A 403 -10.19 23.81 -5.47
C ALA A 403 -9.10 24.58 -4.69
N GLU A 404 -9.43 25.20 -3.55
CA GLU A 404 -8.44 25.89 -2.72
C GLU A 404 -7.38 24.92 -2.18
N SER A 405 -7.78 23.72 -1.76
CA SER A 405 -6.87 22.69 -1.24
C SER A 405 -5.90 22.22 -2.32
N VAL A 406 -6.38 22.03 -3.55
CA VAL A 406 -5.52 21.71 -4.71
C VAL A 406 -4.60 22.87 -5.08
N ASN A 407 -5.10 24.11 -5.07
CA ASN A 407 -4.27 25.30 -5.33
C ASN A 407 -3.13 25.45 -4.30
N ARG A 408 -3.41 25.15 -3.03
CA ARG A 408 -2.39 25.11 -1.97
C ARG A 408 -1.40 23.98 -2.19
N ALA A 409 -1.85 22.79 -2.58
CA ALA A 409 -0.97 21.68 -2.94
C ALA A 409 -0.06 22.03 -4.14
N ASN A 410 -0.60 22.70 -5.17
CA ASN A 410 0.18 23.23 -6.29
C ASN A 410 1.23 24.27 -5.86
N SER A 411 0.94 24.99 -4.76
CA SER A 411 1.84 25.98 -4.19
C SER A 411 2.84 25.41 -3.18
N ALA A 412 2.80 24.10 -2.88
CA ALA A 412 3.73 23.47 -1.94
C ALA A 412 5.16 23.39 -2.49
N ASP A 413 5.29 23.25 -3.81
CA ASP A 413 6.56 23.36 -4.54
C ASP A 413 6.46 24.47 -5.60
N ARG A 414 6.38 25.74 -5.16
CA ARG A 414 6.17 26.90 -6.06
C ARG A 414 7.21 27.01 -7.17
N GLN A 415 8.44 26.57 -6.90
CA GLN A 415 9.55 26.63 -7.86
C GLN A 415 9.64 25.36 -8.73
N ARG A 416 8.71 24.41 -8.57
CA ARG A 416 8.69 23.13 -9.29
C ARG A 416 10.04 22.40 -9.22
N LYS A 417 10.69 22.47 -8.05
CA LYS A 417 12.02 21.88 -7.83
C LYS A 417 11.99 20.37 -7.97
N TYR A 418 10.90 19.72 -7.53
CA TYR A 418 10.76 18.27 -7.66
C TYR A 418 10.67 17.86 -9.13
N ASP A 419 9.86 18.57 -9.92
CA ASP A 419 9.74 18.30 -11.36
C ASP A 419 11.07 18.56 -12.10
N ALA A 420 11.73 19.68 -11.81
CA ALA A 420 13.01 20.03 -12.42
C ALA A 420 14.11 19.01 -12.09
N TRP A 421 14.13 18.53 -10.85
CA TRP A 421 15.07 17.51 -10.42
C TRP A 421 14.75 16.14 -11.03
N ALA A 422 13.48 15.72 -11.06
CA ALA A 422 13.03 14.48 -11.69
C ALA A 422 13.45 14.40 -13.17
N ARG A 423 13.22 15.48 -13.94
CA ARG A 423 13.69 15.62 -15.33
C ARG A 423 15.20 15.46 -15.48
N SER A 424 15.97 15.78 -14.45
CA SER A 424 17.44 15.76 -14.51
C SER A 424 18.07 14.39 -14.20
N ILE A 425 17.34 13.51 -13.50
CA ILE A 425 17.85 12.22 -13.04
C ILE A 425 17.30 11.03 -13.82
N ASN A 426 16.15 11.19 -14.50
CA ASN A 426 15.57 10.16 -15.33
C ASN A 426 14.95 10.76 -16.60
N ARG A 427 15.40 10.29 -17.76
CA ARG A 427 14.91 10.73 -19.08
C ARG A 427 13.43 10.40 -19.28
N ASP A 428 12.94 9.32 -18.67
CA ASP A 428 11.53 8.91 -18.72
C ASP A 428 10.61 9.87 -17.97
N TRP A 429 11.16 10.74 -17.12
CA TRP A 429 10.43 11.80 -16.42
C TRP A 429 10.66 13.17 -17.05
N SER A 430 11.09 13.21 -18.31
CA SER A 430 11.26 14.45 -19.08
C SER A 430 9.99 15.31 -19.13
N SER A 431 8.81 14.68 -19.03
CA SER A 431 7.50 15.33 -18.94
C SER A 431 7.03 15.61 -17.51
N ALA A 432 7.87 15.54 -16.47
CA ALA A 432 7.46 15.86 -15.09
C ALA A 432 6.73 17.20 -15.02
N ASN A 433 5.46 17.15 -14.60
CA ASN A 433 4.64 18.32 -14.39
C ASN A 433 3.59 17.96 -13.33
N SER A 434 3.96 18.20 -12.09
CA SER A 434 3.15 17.83 -10.93
C SER A 434 2.02 18.81 -10.63
N GLN A 435 1.92 19.90 -11.40
CA GLN A 435 0.80 20.81 -11.29
C GLN A 435 -0.50 20.06 -11.55
N LYS A 436 -1.48 20.28 -10.67
CA LYS A 436 -2.76 19.59 -10.68
C LYS A 436 -3.83 20.47 -11.26
N SER A 437 -4.60 19.91 -12.18
CA SER A 437 -5.86 20.47 -12.66
C SER A 437 -6.99 20.07 -11.72
N VAL A 438 -8.04 20.89 -11.69
CA VAL A 438 -9.30 20.62 -10.99
C VAL A 438 -10.43 20.74 -11.98
N LYS A 439 -11.33 19.76 -12.00
CA LYS A 439 -12.53 19.79 -12.83
C LYS A 439 -13.75 19.46 -11.97
N GLY A 440 -14.82 20.24 -12.11
CA GLY A 440 -16.13 19.94 -11.55
C GLY A 440 -17.07 19.36 -12.60
N ASN A 441 -18.12 18.67 -12.16
CA ASN A 441 -19.25 18.38 -13.04
C ASN A 441 -19.96 19.70 -13.40
N SER A 442 -20.78 19.71 -14.45
CA SER A 442 -21.40 20.94 -14.98
C SER A 442 -22.26 21.71 -13.97
N ASN A 443 -22.65 21.07 -12.86
CA ASN A 443 -23.58 21.61 -11.88
C ASN A 443 -22.91 21.94 -10.55
N VAL A 444 -21.61 21.65 -10.39
CA VAL A 444 -20.89 21.80 -9.13
C VAL A 444 -19.63 22.61 -9.33
N ASP A 445 -19.53 23.71 -8.58
CA ASP A 445 -18.31 24.51 -8.46
C ASP A 445 -17.36 23.86 -7.45
N PRO A 446 -16.18 23.34 -7.86
CA PRO A 446 -15.20 22.77 -6.93
C PRO A 446 -14.69 23.77 -5.88
N GLY A 447 -14.86 25.08 -6.12
CA GLY A 447 -14.59 26.15 -5.17
C GLY A 447 -15.57 26.22 -3.99
N ARG A 448 -16.71 25.52 -4.08
CA ARG A 448 -17.74 25.43 -3.03
C ARG A 448 -17.79 24.08 -2.32
N LEU A 449 -17.17 23.05 -2.88
CA LEU A 449 -17.07 21.73 -2.24
C LEU A 449 -16.11 21.80 -1.07
N MET A 450 -16.64 21.65 0.13
CA MET A 450 -15.90 21.62 1.40
C MET A 450 -16.07 20.22 2.02
N ILE A 451 -15.19 19.83 2.93
CA ILE A 451 -15.24 18.49 3.54
C ILE A 451 -16.57 18.18 4.25
N TRP A 452 -17.34 19.19 4.67
CA TRP A 452 -18.66 19.09 5.34
C TRP A 452 -19.87 19.44 4.45
N THR A 453 -19.67 19.86 3.20
CA THR A 453 -20.80 20.15 2.29
C THR A 453 -21.12 18.90 1.46
N LYS A 454 -22.35 18.84 0.96
CA LYS A 454 -22.70 17.92 -0.13
C LYS A 454 -22.74 18.71 -1.42
#